data_AF-A0A7X3UWD6-F1
#
_entry.id   AF-A0A7X3UWD6-F1
#
_cell.length_a   1.000
_cell.length_b   1.000
_cell.length_c   1.000
_cell.angle_alpha   90.00
_cell.angle_beta   90.00
_cell.angle_gamma   90.00
#
_symmetry.space_group_name_H-M   'P 1'
#
loop_
_entity.id
_entity.type
_entity.pdbx_description
1 polymer ?
#
loop_
_entity_poly.entity_id
_entity_poly.type
_entity_poly.pdbx_seq_one_letter_code
_entity_poly.pdbx_strand_id
1 'polypeptide(L)'
;MSEQQKIDAARKEIDRLDDEIIRLLNERSGHVITIGKAKRQANPEALLHTAGREAFVVERLVRQNTGPFPNEAIRPVYREIMSASLSLEGAQTVAYLGPSATFTHLAALGKFGASAQYVPVNGIQEVFDAVERERAIYGVVPIENSTEGVVNHTLDMFIDSNLMIYGEVMQEISHHLMSKSERIEDVEKIYSHSHALAQCRNWLKTNMDKVPLVEAPSTSRAAERCRDEPHAAAIASELAANMYGLNVLKSRIEDNTNNCTRFLV
;
A
#
# COMPACT_ATOMS: atom_id res chain seq x y z
N MET A 1 27.66 24.55 -27.91
CA MET A 1 27.57 23.95 -26.57
C MET A 1 27.82 22.47 -26.68
N SER A 2 28.72 21.91 -25.86
CA SER A 2 28.91 20.46 -25.77
C SER A 2 27.66 19.79 -25.18
N GLU A 3 27.49 18.48 -25.41
CA GLU A 3 26.39 17.72 -24.80
C GLU A 3 26.41 17.82 -23.27
N GLN A 4 27.61 17.82 -22.68
CA GLN A 4 27.78 18.04 -21.24
C GLN A 4 27.23 19.39 -20.78
N GLN A 5 27.49 20.48 -21.52
CA GLN A 5 26.96 21.79 -21.18
C GLN A 5 25.43 21.86 -21.30
N LYS A 6 24.82 21.10 -22.20
CA LYS A 6 23.35 20.99 -22.31
C LYS A 6 22.75 20.25 -21.12
N ILE A 7 23.38 19.14 -20.71
CA ILE A 7 22.96 18.37 -19.53
C ILE A 7 23.05 19.23 -18.27
N ASP A 8 24.17 19.93 -18.07
CA ASP A 8 24.38 20.77 -16.89
C ASP A 8 23.42 21.96 -16.85
N ALA A 9 23.08 22.55 -18.00
CA ALA A 9 22.07 23.59 -18.08
C ALA A 9 20.66 23.05 -17.72
N ALA A 10 20.30 21.87 -18.22
CA ALA A 10 19.01 21.24 -17.90
C ALA A 10 18.90 20.88 -16.41
N ARG A 11 19.98 20.41 -15.78
CA ARG A 11 20.01 20.13 -14.33
C ARG A 11 19.76 21.38 -13.49
N LYS A 12 20.40 22.50 -13.83
CA LYS A 12 20.15 23.77 -13.14
C LYS A 12 18.70 24.23 -13.25
N GLU A 13 18.07 23.98 -14.39
CA GLU A 13 16.66 24.30 -14.56
C GLU A 13 15.75 23.36 -13.75
N ILE A 14 16.10 22.07 -13.63
CA ILE A 14 15.42 21.13 -12.73
C ILE A 14 15.55 21.61 -11.28
N ASP A 15 16.75 21.94 -10.81
CA ASP A 15 16.97 22.43 -9.43
C ASP A 15 16.09 23.66 -9.14
N ARG A 16 16.02 24.61 -10.09
CA ARG A 16 15.15 25.80 -9.98
C ARG A 16 13.67 25.45 -9.90
N LEU A 17 13.22 24.43 -10.63
CA LEU A 17 11.83 23.96 -10.60
C LEU A 17 11.53 23.22 -9.30
N ASP A 18 12.47 22.43 -8.78
CA ASP A 18 12.34 21.72 -7.50
C ASP A 18 12.23 22.70 -6.32
N ASP A 19 13.01 23.79 -6.34
CA ASP A 19 12.89 24.90 -5.38
C ASP A 19 11.49 25.54 -5.41
N GLU A 20 10.90 25.69 -6.59
CA GLU A 20 9.55 26.23 -6.75
C GLU A 20 8.48 25.21 -6.31
N ILE A 21 8.68 23.92 -6.57
CA ILE A 21 7.80 22.85 -6.11
C ILE A 21 7.74 22.86 -4.58
N ILE A 22 8.89 22.89 -3.89
CA ILE A 22 8.88 22.90 -2.42
C ILE A 22 8.27 24.18 -1.85
N ARG A 23 8.48 25.33 -2.50
CA ARG A 23 7.80 26.59 -2.13
C ARG A 23 6.28 26.45 -2.20
N LEU A 24 5.76 25.91 -3.31
CA LEU A 24 4.33 25.69 -3.53
C LEU A 24 3.74 24.65 -2.56
N LEU A 25 4.48 23.59 -2.25
CA LEU A 25 4.07 22.59 -1.26
C LEU A 25 3.95 23.18 0.15
N ASN A 26 4.85 24.09 0.53
CA ASN A 26 4.78 24.81 1.80
C ASN A 26 3.57 25.75 1.85
N GLU A 27 3.34 26.52 0.78
CA GLU A 27 2.17 27.40 0.66
C GLU A 27 0.86 26.62 0.76
N ARG A 28 0.76 25.50 0.03
CA ARG A 28 -0.37 24.57 0.11
C ARG A 28 -0.58 24.04 1.53
N SER A 29 0.49 23.65 2.21
CA SER A 29 0.43 23.10 3.57
C SER A 29 -0.05 24.13 4.59
N GLY A 30 0.28 25.42 4.41
CA GLY A 30 -0.27 26.52 5.20
C GLY A 30 -1.80 26.63 5.09
N HIS A 31 -2.35 26.44 3.89
CA HIS A 31 -3.80 26.39 3.69
C HIS A 31 -4.45 25.16 4.33
N VAL A 32 -3.78 24.00 4.27
CA VAL A 32 -4.24 22.78 4.96
C VAL A 32 -4.39 23.08 6.45
N ILE A 33 -3.32 23.52 7.13
CA ILE A 33 -3.34 23.87 8.56
C ILE A 33 -4.47 24.86 8.92
N THR A 34 -4.71 25.84 8.05
CA THR A 34 -5.79 26.82 8.24
C THR A 34 -7.17 26.15 8.21
N ILE A 35 -7.40 25.25 7.26
CA ILE A 35 -8.62 24.45 7.15
C ILE A 35 -8.77 23.53 8.37
N GLY A 36 -7.71 22.83 8.79
CA GLY A 36 -7.74 21.96 9.96
C GLY A 36 -8.12 22.70 11.25
N LYS A 37 -7.55 23.89 11.47
CA LYS A 37 -7.91 24.77 12.60
C LYS A 37 -9.38 25.17 12.56
N ALA A 38 -9.88 25.59 11.39
CA ALA A 38 -11.28 25.98 11.23
C ALA A 38 -12.24 24.80 11.46
N LYS A 39 -11.91 23.60 10.96
CA LYS A 39 -12.68 22.38 11.19
C LYS A 39 -12.78 22.03 12.68
N ARG A 40 -11.64 22.04 13.40
CA ARG A 40 -11.61 21.75 14.85
C ARG A 40 -12.40 22.77 15.68
N GLN A 41 -12.40 24.04 15.28
CA GLN A 41 -13.20 25.07 15.93
C GLN A 41 -14.71 24.85 15.71
N ALA A 42 -15.10 24.39 14.52
CA ALA A 42 -16.50 24.11 14.20
C ALA A 42 -17.00 22.80 14.83
N ASN A 43 -16.16 21.76 14.83
CA ASN A 43 -16.41 20.47 15.44
C ASN A 43 -15.07 19.81 15.85
N PRO A 44 -14.79 19.67 17.16
CA PRO A 44 -13.56 19.04 17.66
C PRO A 44 -13.32 17.61 17.17
N GLU A 45 -14.40 16.88 16.85
CA GLU A 45 -14.37 15.48 16.40
C GLU A 45 -14.39 15.34 14.87
N ALA A 46 -14.38 16.46 14.12
CA ALA A 46 -14.42 16.39 12.67
C ALA A 46 -13.18 15.69 12.09
N LEU A 47 -13.42 14.67 11.28
CA LEU A 47 -12.37 14.05 10.46
C LEU A 47 -11.70 15.13 9.59
N LEU A 48 -10.38 15.21 9.71
CA LEU A 48 -9.57 16.19 8.98
C LEU A 48 -9.53 15.84 7.49
N HIS A 49 -9.56 14.55 7.16
CA HIS A 49 -9.59 14.04 5.79
C HIS A 49 -11.02 13.83 5.28
N THR A 50 -11.23 14.10 4.00
CA THR A 50 -12.53 13.93 3.32
C THR A 50 -12.31 13.28 1.97
N ALA A 51 -12.69 12.01 1.81
CA ALA A 51 -12.33 11.17 0.67
C ALA A 51 -12.78 11.75 -0.67
N GLY A 52 -13.97 12.34 -0.72
CA GLY A 52 -14.50 12.96 -1.95
C GLY A 52 -13.63 14.12 -2.45
N ARG A 53 -12.89 14.81 -1.57
CA ARG A 53 -12.03 15.92 -1.96
C ARG A 53 -10.77 15.44 -2.67
N GLU A 54 -10.20 14.33 -2.23
CA GLU A 54 -8.99 13.75 -2.84
C GLU A 54 -9.27 13.28 -4.27
N ALA A 55 -10.34 12.50 -4.46
CA ALA A 55 -10.75 12.02 -5.78
C ALA A 55 -10.97 13.18 -6.76
N PHE A 56 -11.70 14.21 -6.32
CA PHE A 56 -11.92 15.43 -7.11
C PHE A 56 -10.62 16.12 -7.52
N VAL A 57 -9.67 16.27 -6.60
CA VAL A 57 -8.39 16.94 -6.88
C VAL A 57 -7.60 16.15 -7.93
N VAL A 58 -7.49 14.83 -7.76
CA VAL A 58 -6.77 13.95 -8.69
C VAL A 58 -7.41 13.98 -10.08
N GLU A 59 -8.73 13.81 -10.18
CA GLU A 59 -9.43 13.83 -11.47
C GLU A 59 -9.26 15.17 -12.20
N ARG A 60 -9.36 16.28 -11.46
CA ARG A 60 -9.13 17.62 -12.02
C ARG A 60 -7.71 17.77 -12.57
N LEU A 61 -6.70 17.28 -11.84
CA LEU A 61 -5.30 17.38 -12.24
C LEU A 61 -4.98 16.49 -13.44
N VAL A 62 -5.51 15.26 -13.49
CA VAL A 62 -5.38 14.37 -14.65
C VAL A 62 -5.96 15.01 -15.91
N ARG A 63 -7.13 15.65 -15.81
CA ARG A 63 -7.74 16.36 -16.94
C ARG A 63 -6.95 17.59 -17.40
N GLN A 64 -6.20 18.22 -16.50
CA GLN A 64 -5.39 19.41 -16.80
C GLN A 64 -3.98 19.08 -17.30
N ASN A 65 -3.53 17.83 -17.13
CA ASN A 65 -2.19 17.43 -17.53
C ASN A 65 -2.09 17.29 -19.05
N THR A 66 -1.48 18.29 -19.68
CA THR A 66 -1.13 18.32 -21.11
C THR A 66 0.36 18.13 -21.35
N GLY A 67 1.14 17.95 -20.27
CA GLY A 67 2.58 17.84 -20.30
C GLY A 67 3.10 16.41 -20.42
N PRO A 68 4.42 16.22 -20.41
CA PRO A 68 5.06 14.90 -20.51
C PRO A 68 4.97 14.07 -19.22
N PHE A 69 4.44 14.63 -18.12
CA PHE A 69 4.30 13.92 -16.86
C PHE A 69 3.23 12.81 -17.01
N PRO A 70 3.49 11.56 -16.60
CA PRO A 70 2.56 10.46 -16.81
C PRO A 70 1.30 10.60 -15.93
N ASN A 71 0.12 10.35 -16.52
CA ASN A 71 -1.16 10.47 -15.81
C ASN A 71 -1.27 9.47 -14.65
N GLU A 72 -0.71 8.26 -14.80
CA GLU A 72 -0.68 7.26 -13.74
C GLU A 72 0.12 7.71 -12.50
N ALA A 73 1.09 8.61 -12.65
CA ALA A 73 1.91 9.10 -11.54
C ALA A 73 1.25 10.25 -10.75
N ILE A 74 0.22 10.90 -11.29
CA ILE A 74 -0.45 12.04 -10.63
C ILE A 74 -1.08 11.60 -9.31
N ARG A 75 -1.80 10.47 -9.31
CA ARG A 75 -2.47 9.98 -8.10
C ARG A 75 -1.45 9.63 -6.98
N PRO A 76 -0.41 8.81 -7.21
CA PRO A 76 0.60 8.53 -6.20
C PRO A 76 1.30 9.79 -5.65
N VAL A 77 1.72 10.72 -6.53
CA VAL A 77 2.39 11.95 -6.10
C VAL A 77 1.48 12.79 -5.22
N TYR A 78 0.24 13.03 -5.65
CA TYR A 78 -0.69 13.85 -4.87
C TYR A 78 -1.19 13.16 -3.62
N ARG A 79 -1.26 11.82 -3.58
CA ARG A 79 -1.51 11.06 -2.35
C ARG A 79 -0.42 11.33 -1.32
N GLU A 80 0.86 11.25 -1.69
CA GLU A 80 1.96 11.53 -0.75
C GLU A 80 1.96 13.00 -0.29
N ILE A 81 1.71 13.94 -1.21
CA ILE A 81 1.55 15.36 -0.85
C ILE A 81 0.40 15.55 0.16
N MET A 82 -0.75 14.89 -0.06
CA MET A 82 -1.89 14.96 0.87
C MET A 82 -1.57 14.30 2.21
N SER A 83 -0.98 13.10 2.19
CA SER A 83 -0.55 12.36 3.38
C SER A 83 0.39 13.20 4.24
N ALA A 84 1.42 13.80 3.63
CA ALA A 84 2.38 14.67 4.31
C ALA A 84 1.74 15.96 4.84
N SER A 85 0.81 16.57 4.11
CA SER A 85 0.12 17.77 4.63
C SER A 85 -0.85 17.45 5.77
N LEU A 86 -1.53 16.29 5.75
CA LEU A 86 -2.46 15.88 6.81
C LEU A 86 -1.72 15.53 8.10
N SER A 87 -0.53 14.93 8.01
CA SER A 87 0.27 14.59 9.19
C SER A 87 0.69 15.82 10.01
N LEU A 88 0.75 17.01 9.40
CA LEU A 88 0.99 18.28 10.10
C LEU A 88 -0.12 18.66 11.08
N GLU A 89 -1.35 18.16 10.86
CA GLU A 89 -2.48 18.41 11.75
C GLU A 89 -2.62 17.33 12.83
N GLY A 90 -2.06 16.14 12.57
CA GLY A 90 -2.03 14.99 13.46
C GLY A 90 -1.85 13.70 12.67
N ALA A 91 -1.16 12.71 13.25
CA ALA A 91 -0.96 11.43 12.59
C ALA A 91 -2.31 10.70 12.42
N GLN A 92 -2.65 10.34 11.18
CA GLN A 92 -3.78 9.45 10.92
C GLN A 92 -3.40 8.05 11.39
N THR A 93 -4.09 7.52 12.41
CA THR A 93 -3.84 6.15 12.88
C THR A 93 -4.78 5.19 12.15
N VAL A 94 -4.22 4.17 11.50
CA VAL A 94 -4.93 3.22 10.65
C VAL A 94 -4.68 1.81 11.15
N ALA A 95 -5.71 1.16 11.70
CA ALA A 95 -5.67 -0.25 12.06
C ALA A 95 -5.90 -1.11 10.80
N TYR A 96 -5.20 -2.24 10.69
CA TYR A 96 -5.37 -3.13 9.55
C TYR A 96 -5.08 -4.58 9.93
N LEU A 97 -5.68 -5.52 9.18
CA LEU A 97 -5.40 -6.95 9.32
C LEU A 97 -3.93 -7.24 8.97
N GLY A 98 -3.12 -7.45 10.01
CA GLY A 98 -1.69 -7.64 9.93
C GLY A 98 -1.26 -9.04 9.50
N PRO A 99 0.05 -9.33 9.55
CA PRO A 99 1.13 -8.43 10.00
C PRO A 99 1.52 -7.38 8.96
N SER A 100 2.55 -6.57 9.23
CA SER A 100 3.15 -5.66 8.25
C SER A 100 3.49 -6.36 6.94
N ALA A 101 3.40 -5.63 5.84
CA ALA A 101 3.66 -6.11 4.47
C ALA A 101 2.66 -7.15 3.91
N THR A 102 1.49 -7.32 4.53
CA THR A 102 0.35 -8.00 3.89
C THR A 102 -0.27 -7.16 2.77
N PHE A 103 -1.16 -7.74 1.98
CA PHE A 103 -1.96 -6.99 1.00
C PHE A 103 -2.90 -5.97 1.66
N THR A 104 -3.40 -6.24 2.87
CA THR A 104 -4.16 -5.23 3.64
C THR A 104 -3.27 -4.04 4.00
N HIS A 105 -2.01 -4.27 4.41
CA HIS A 105 -1.05 -3.19 4.65
C HIS A 105 -0.79 -2.38 3.37
N LEU A 106 -0.62 -3.06 2.24
CA LEU A 106 -0.41 -2.42 0.94
C LEU A 106 -1.62 -1.57 0.53
N ALA A 107 -2.84 -2.06 0.73
CA ALA A 107 -4.07 -1.31 0.49
C ALA A 107 -4.16 -0.07 1.39
N ALA A 108 -3.80 -0.21 2.67
CA ALA A 108 -3.78 0.90 3.63
C ALA A 108 -2.77 1.98 3.21
N LEU A 109 -1.54 1.59 2.83
CA LEU A 109 -0.52 2.50 2.27
C LEU A 109 -0.99 3.17 0.97
N GLY A 110 -1.63 2.41 0.10
CA GLY A 110 -2.19 2.90 -1.16
C GLY A 110 -3.25 4.00 -0.96
N LYS A 111 -3.97 3.97 0.18
CA LYS A 111 -5.03 4.90 0.53
C LYS A 111 -4.55 6.10 1.35
N PHE A 112 -3.74 5.88 2.37
CA PHE A 112 -3.39 6.89 3.36
C PHE A 112 -1.99 7.49 3.17
N GLY A 113 -1.16 6.89 2.30
CA GLY A 113 0.21 7.34 2.02
C GLY A 113 1.18 7.07 3.17
N ALA A 114 2.46 7.39 2.99
CA ALA A 114 3.50 6.94 3.91
C ALA A 114 3.52 7.67 5.28
N SER A 115 2.86 8.82 5.40
CA SER A 115 2.92 9.65 6.62
C SER A 115 1.89 9.27 7.70
N ALA A 116 1.00 8.30 7.42
CA ALA A 116 0.07 7.76 8.40
C ALA A 116 0.74 6.77 9.36
N GLN A 117 0.16 6.59 10.54
CA GLN A 117 0.59 5.60 11.52
C GLN A 117 -0.21 4.30 11.31
N TYR A 118 0.49 3.22 10.98
CA TYR A 118 -0.14 1.92 10.69
C TYR A 118 -0.04 0.98 11.89
N VAL A 119 -1.17 0.44 12.34
CA VAL A 119 -1.27 -0.45 13.50
C VAL A 119 -1.71 -1.85 13.03
N PRO A 120 -0.79 -2.82 12.93
CA PRO A 120 -1.16 -4.20 12.61
C PRO A 120 -1.91 -4.83 13.78
N VAL A 121 -3.02 -5.50 13.48
CA VAL A 121 -3.79 -6.31 14.45
C VAL A 121 -3.99 -7.74 13.91
N ASN A 122 -4.36 -8.68 14.78
CA ASN A 122 -4.34 -10.11 14.46
C ASN A 122 -5.65 -10.65 13.86
N GLY A 123 -6.71 -9.84 13.81
CA GLY A 123 -8.01 -10.26 13.30
C GLY A 123 -8.88 -9.10 12.85
N ILE A 124 -9.91 -9.40 12.05
CA ILE A 124 -10.88 -8.40 11.56
C ILE A 124 -11.60 -7.75 12.75
N GLN A 125 -12.06 -8.54 13.72
CA GLN A 125 -12.67 -8.02 14.95
C GLN A 125 -11.77 -7.01 15.67
N GLU A 126 -10.46 -7.26 15.77
CA GLU A 126 -9.52 -6.34 16.41
C GLU A 126 -9.40 -5.01 15.64
N VAL A 127 -9.65 -4.99 14.32
CA VAL A 127 -9.71 -3.75 13.53
C VAL A 127 -10.92 -2.93 13.93
N PHE A 128 -12.11 -3.55 14.01
CA PHE A 128 -13.34 -2.89 14.47
C PHE A 128 -13.17 -2.36 15.89
N ASP A 129 -12.70 -3.21 16.82
CA ASP A 129 -12.40 -2.83 18.21
C ASP A 129 -11.37 -1.70 18.34
N ALA A 130 -10.45 -1.55 17.37
CA ALA A 130 -9.48 -0.46 17.38
C ALA A 130 -10.14 0.88 17.03
N VAL A 131 -11.06 0.88 16.07
CA VAL A 131 -11.77 2.09 15.63
C VAL A 131 -12.87 2.48 16.61
N GLU A 132 -13.70 1.52 17.06
CA GLU A 132 -14.80 1.78 18.00
C GLU A 132 -14.32 2.30 19.36
N ARG A 133 -13.11 1.93 19.77
CA ARG A 133 -12.47 2.38 21.02
C ARG A 133 -11.52 3.56 20.82
N GLU A 134 -11.56 4.21 19.66
CA GLU A 134 -10.75 5.39 19.32
C GLU A 134 -9.23 5.18 19.43
N ARG A 135 -8.77 3.92 19.36
CA ARG A 135 -7.33 3.58 19.29
C ARG A 135 -6.76 3.78 17.90
N ALA A 136 -7.61 3.74 16.87
CA ALA A 136 -7.31 4.11 15.51
C ALA A 136 -8.44 4.99 14.95
N ILE A 137 -8.11 5.89 14.03
CA ILE A 137 -9.09 6.75 13.36
C ILE A 137 -9.77 5.99 12.22
N TYR A 138 -9.04 5.10 11.56
CA TYR A 138 -9.53 4.29 10.45
C TYR A 138 -9.19 2.83 10.64
N GLY A 139 -10.00 1.95 10.06
CA GLY A 139 -9.75 0.51 9.96
C GLY A 139 -9.71 0.10 8.50
N VAL A 140 -8.87 -0.87 8.13
CA VAL A 140 -8.86 -1.43 6.76
C VAL A 140 -9.12 -2.93 6.83
N VAL A 141 -10.22 -3.37 6.23
CA VAL A 141 -10.70 -4.77 6.27
C VAL A 141 -11.03 -5.28 4.87
N PRO A 142 -10.67 -6.54 4.54
CA PRO A 142 -11.05 -7.13 3.26
C PRO A 142 -12.54 -7.47 3.26
N ILE A 143 -13.24 -7.21 2.15
CA ILE A 143 -14.65 -7.57 1.99
C ILE A 143 -14.88 -8.63 0.91
N GLU A 144 -14.05 -8.63 -0.13
CA GLU A 144 -14.22 -9.51 -1.27
C GLU A 144 -12.88 -9.72 -1.98
N ASN A 145 -12.57 -10.96 -2.32
CA ASN A 145 -11.49 -11.30 -3.23
C ASN A 145 -12.06 -11.93 -4.51
N SER A 146 -11.58 -11.47 -5.67
CA SER A 146 -12.04 -11.96 -6.98
C SER A 146 -11.84 -13.47 -7.22
N THR A 147 -10.93 -14.11 -6.50
CA THR A 147 -10.63 -15.55 -6.60
C THR A 147 -11.29 -16.36 -5.47
N GLU A 148 -11.30 -15.84 -4.24
CA GLU A 148 -11.76 -16.56 -3.04
C GLU A 148 -13.20 -16.21 -2.62
N GLY A 149 -13.79 -15.18 -3.23
CA GLY A 149 -15.14 -14.72 -2.94
C GLY A 149 -15.21 -13.77 -1.75
N VAL A 150 -16.39 -13.72 -1.14
CA VAL A 150 -16.73 -12.75 -0.08
C VAL A 150 -16.14 -13.15 1.26
N VAL A 151 -15.63 -12.17 2.00
CA VAL A 151 -15.17 -12.33 3.39
C VAL A 151 -16.35 -12.14 4.34
N ASN A 152 -17.12 -13.20 4.56
CA ASN A 152 -18.35 -13.16 5.37
C ASN A 152 -18.15 -12.56 6.75
N HIS A 153 -17.03 -12.86 7.41
CA HIS A 153 -16.75 -12.33 8.75
C HIS A 153 -16.73 -10.78 8.79
N THR A 154 -16.24 -10.12 7.73
CA THR A 154 -16.30 -8.65 7.65
C THR A 154 -17.73 -8.15 7.51
N LEU A 155 -18.57 -8.84 6.73
CA LEU A 155 -20.00 -8.50 6.60
C LEU A 155 -20.72 -8.65 7.94
N ASP A 156 -20.47 -9.76 8.65
CA ASP A 156 -21.07 -10.02 9.97
C ASP A 156 -20.71 -8.91 10.97
N MET A 157 -19.44 -8.49 10.99
CA MET A 157 -19.00 -7.38 11.84
C MET A 157 -19.73 -6.06 11.56
N PHE A 158 -20.06 -5.77 10.30
CA PHE A 158 -20.81 -4.55 9.94
C PHE A 158 -22.29 -4.61 10.33
N ILE A 159 -22.86 -5.78 10.58
CA ILE A 159 -24.25 -5.91 11.06
C ILE A 159 -24.34 -5.43 12.51
N ASP A 160 -23.34 -5.76 13.33
CA ASP A 160 -23.33 -5.48 14.77
C ASP A 160 -22.61 -4.18 15.15
N SER A 161 -21.87 -3.57 14.21
CA SER A 161 -21.09 -2.36 14.44
C SER A 161 -21.82 -1.09 14.00
N ASN A 162 -21.56 0.02 14.71
CA ASN A 162 -22.01 1.36 14.32
C ASN A 162 -20.98 2.11 13.44
N LEU A 163 -19.89 1.45 13.04
CA LEU A 163 -18.88 2.06 12.18
C LEU A 163 -19.44 2.34 10.79
N MET A 164 -19.00 3.46 10.20
CA MET A 164 -19.41 3.90 8.89
C MET A 164 -18.32 3.63 7.86
N ILE A 165 -18.71 3.15 6.67
CA ILE A 165 -17.78 2.99 5.55
C ILE A 165 -17.40 4.37 5.02
N TYR A 166 -16.12 4.71 5.16
CA TYR A 166 -15.52 5.95 4.66
C TYR A 166 -15.15 5.87 3.18
N GLY A 167 -14.78 4.68 2.72
CA GLY A 167 -14.52 4.42 1.31
C GLY A 167 -14.04 2.99 1.05
N GLU A 168 -13.62 2.76 -0.18
CA GLU A 168 -13.10 1.46 -0.60
C GLU A 168 -11.75 1.60 -1.31
N VAL A 169 -10.99 0.49 -1.32
CA VAL A 169 -9.71 0.35 -2.00
C VAL A 169 -9.72 -0.97 -2.77
N MET A 170 -9.46 -0.89 -4.08
CA MET A 170 -9.21 -2.06 -4.91
C MET A 170 -7.71 -2.31 -4.96
N GLN A 171 -7.27 -3.43 -4.41
CA GLN A 171 -5.86 -3.82 -4.36
C GLN A 171 -5.61 -5.04 -5.24
N GLU A 172 -4.83 -4.85 -6.30
CA GLU A 172 -4.33 -5.94 -7.13
C GLU A 172 -3.41 -6.84 -6.29
N ILE A 173 -3.61 -8.15 -6.43
CA ILE A 173 -2.87 -9.18 -5.71
C ILE A 173 -1.85 -9.78 -6.67
N SER A 174 -0.66 -9.19 -6.66
CA SER A 174 0.50 -9.72 -7.38
C SER A 174 1.42 -10.47 -6.44
N HIS A 175 1.81 -11.68 -6.86
CA HIS A 175 2.71 -12.55 -6.10
C HIS A 175 4.10 -12.51 -6.72
N HIS A 176 5.11 -12.27 -5.88
CA HIS A 176 6.50 -12.17 -6.31
C HIS A 176 7.31 -13.27 -5.63
N LEU A 177 8.14 -13.97 -6.40
CA LEU A 177 9.15 -14.87 -5.84
C LEU A 177 10.35 -14.02 -5.41
N MET A 178 10.71 -14.10 -4.13
CA MET A 178 11.77 -13.29 -3.55
C MET A 178 12.69 -14.10 -2.64
N SER A 179 13.97 -13.75 -2.58
CA SER A 179 14.98 -14.44 -1.77
C SER A 179 16.13 -13.51 -1.42
N LYS A 180 16.99 -13.93 -0.48
CA LYS A 180 18.30 -13.31 -0.28
C LYS A 180 19.30 -13.70 -1.38
N SER A 181 19.15 -14.88 -1.98
CA SER A 181 19.90 -15.26 -3.16
C SER A 181 19.61 -14.28 -4.31
N GLU A 182 20.62 -14.05 -5.16
CA GLU A 182 20.45 -13.26 -6.39
C GLU A 182 19.94 -14.12 -7.55
N ARG A 183 20.19 -15.42 -7.47
CA ARG A 183 19.89 -16.37 -8.53
C ARG A 183 18.78 -17.31 -8.11
N ILE A 184 17.90 -17.58 -9.06
CA ILE A 184 16.74 -18.43 -8.85
C ILE A 184 17.12 -19.90 -8.67
N GLU A 185 18.27 -20.31 -9.22
CA GLU A 185 18.77 -21.69 -9.12
C GLU A 185 19.31 -22.04 -7.73
N ASP A 186 19.61 -21.04 -6.91
CA ASP A 186 20.15 -21.21 -5.54
C ASP A 186 19.03 -21.44 -4.50
N VAL A 187 17.77 -21.50 -4.95
CA VAL A 187 16.60 -21.67 -4.10
C VAL A 187 16.37 -23.15 -3.81
N GLU A 188 16.42 -23.52 -2.53
CA GLU A 188 16.26 -24.90 -2.06
C GLU A 188 14.87 -25.18 -1.47
N LYS A 189 14.09 -24.14 -1.15
CA LYS A 189 12.73 -24.25 -0.60
C LYS A 189 11.96 -22.94 -0.76
N ILE A 190 10.64 -23.05 -0.87
CA ILE A 190 9.75 -21.90 -1.06
C ILE A 190 8.72 -21.87 0.07
N TYR A 191 8.64 -20.74 0.78
CA TYR A 191 7.63 -20.48 1.81
C TYR A 191 6.50 -19.58 1.28
N SER A 192 5.26 -19.88 1.63
CA SER A 192 4.16 -18.91 1.52
C SER A 192 2.92 -19.38 2.27
N HIS A 193 1.88 -18.54 2.29
CA HIS A 193 0.55 -18.98 2.70
C HIS A 193 -0.02 -19.99 1.68
N SER A 194 -0.82 -20.95 2.14
CA SER A 194 -1.42 -21.99 1.31
C SER A 194 -2.17 -21.43 0.09
N HIS A 195 -2.92 -20.33 0.27
CA HIS A 195 -3.62 -19.66 -0.83
C HIS A 195 -2.67 -19.09 -1.89
N ALA A 196 -1.55 -18.49 -1.48
CA ALA A 196 -0.58 -17.93 -2.42
C ALA A 196 0.17 -19.04 -3.19
N LEU A 197 0.49 -20.16 -2.51
CA LEU A 197 1.05 -21.35 -3.17
C LEU A 197 0.07 -21.92 -4.21
N ALA A 198 -1.22 -22.00 -3.87
CA ALA A 198 -2.25 -22.46 -4.78
C ALA A 198 -2.45 -21.52 -5.98
N GLN A 199 -2.40 -20.20 -5.75
CA GLN A 199 -2.52 -19.18 -6.79
C GLN A 199 -1.30 -19.09 -7.72
N CYS A 200 -0.16 -19.69 -7.38
CA CYS A 200 1.05 -19.69 -8.22
C CYS A 200 1.43 -21.09 -8.72
N ARG A 201 0.50 -22.05 -8.63
CA ARG A 201 0.79 -23.49 -8.80
C ARG A 201 1.29 -23.82 -10.20
N ASN A 202 0.74 -23.21 -11.24
CA ASN A 202 1.16 -23.53 -12.62
C ASN A 202 2.58 -23.01 -12.88
N TRP A 203 2.88 -21.80 -12.42
CA TRP A 203 4.22 -21.24 -12.54
C TRP A 203 5.24 -22.07 -11.76
N LEU A 204 4.94 -22.43 -10.50
CA LEU A 204 5.80 -23.27 -9.66
C LEU A 204 6.04 -24.64 -10.28
N LYS A 205 5.01 -25.31 -10.78
CA LYS A 205 5.14 -26.62 -11.45
C LYS A 205 6.01 -26.56 -12.71
N THR A 206 6.03 -25.42 -13.40
CA THR A 206 6.78 -25.27 -14.65
C THR A 206 8.25 -24.91 -14.42
N ASN A 207 8.54 -24.12 -13.37
CA ASN A 207 9.86 -23.52 -13.17
C ASN A 207 10.61 -24.06 -11.94
N MET A 208 9.90 -24.64 -10.97
CA MET A 208 10.40 -24.98 -9.63
C MET A 208 9.83 -26.32 -9.13
N ASP A 209 9.60 -27.28 -10.03
CA ASP A 209 8.92 -28.55 -9.75
C ASP A 209 9.60 -29.41 -8.66
N LYS A 210 10.91 -29.28 -8.52
CA LYS A 210 11.75 -30.01 -7.55
C LYS A 210 11.95 -29.27 -6.23
N VAL A 211 11.54 -28.02 -6.14
CA VAL A 211 11.78 -27.20 -4.94
C VAL A 211 10.62 -27.44 -3.96
N PRO A 212 10.89 -27.90 -2.72
CA PRO A 212 9.86 -28.14 -1.72
C PRO A 212 9.12 -26.84 -1.36
N LEU A 213 7.78 -26.94 -1.33
CA LEU A 213 6.90 -25.88 -0.88
C LEU A 213 6.56 -26.10 0.60
N VAL A 214 6.67 -25.05 1.41
CA VAL A 214 6.41 -25.08 2.85
C VAL A 214 5.40 -24.01 3.22
N GLU A 215 4.32 -24.43 3.89
CA GLU A 215 3.29 -23.50 4.33
C GLU A 215 3.78 -22.63 5.49
N ALA A 216 3.40 -21.35 5.43
CA ALA A 216 3.63 -20.35 6.45
C ALA A 216 2.31 -19.68 6.86
N PRO A 217 2.21 -19.11 8.07
CA PRO A 217 0.99 -18.46 8.56
C PRO A 217 0.51 -17.28 7.69
N SER A 218 1.42 -16.62 6.98
CA SER A 218 1.08 -15.56 6.02
C SER A 218 2.20 -15.38 4.98
N THR A 219 1.88 -14.72 3.86
CA THR A 219 2.86 -14.37 2.83
C THR A 219 3.97 -13.46 3.38
N SER A 220 3.61 -12.49 4.23
CA SER A 220 4.60 -11.63 4.90
C SER A 220 5.50 -12.42 5.84
N ARG A 221 4.96 -13.38 6.61
CA ARG A 221 5.76 -14.18 7.53
C ARG A 221 6.71 -15.14 6.81
N ALA A 222 6.31 -15.62 5.63
CA ALA A 222 7.21 -16.33 4.72
C ALA A 222 8.38 -15.47 4.27
N ALA A 223 8.13 -14.21 3.87
CA ALA A 223 9.18 -13.28 3.48
C ALA A 223 10.11 -12.92 4.65
N GLU A 224 9.56 -12.61 5.83
CA GLU A 224 10.38 -12.34 7.02
C GLU A 224 11.34 -13.50 7.32
N ARG A 225 10.85 -14.75 7.24
CA ARG A 225 11.67 -15.94 7.46
C ARG A 225 12.84 -16.04 6.48
N CYS A 226 12.63 -15.68 5.21
CA CYS A 226 13.68 -15.72 4.20
C CYS A 226 14.79 -14.68 4.42
N ARG A 227 14.58 -13.68 5.29
CA ARG A 227 15.65 -12.74 5.69
C ARG A 227 16.83 -13.48 6.30
N ASP A 228 16.54 -14.51 7.10
CA ASP A 228 17.52 -15.23 7.92
C ASP A 228 17.88 -16.62 7.33
N GLU A 229 17.28 -17.00 6.20
CA GLU A 229 17.54 -18.26 5.48
C GLU A 229 17.95 -17.98 4.01
N PRO A 230 19.26 -17.87 3.70
CA PRO A 230 19.74 -17.38 2.39
C PRO A 230 19.21 -18.13 1.17
N HIS A 231 19.15 -19.47 1.24
CA HIS A 231 18.71 -20.35 0.15
C HIS A 231 17.18 -20.60 0.14
N ALA A 232 16.43 -19.91 1.01
CA ALA A 232 14.98 -19.95 0.97
C ALA A 232 14.43 -18.83 0.09
N ALA A 233 13.32 -19.10 -0.58
CA ALA A 233 12.51 -18.07 -1.22
C ALA A 233 11.14 -17.97 -0.56
N ALA A 234 10.51 -16.82 -0.70
CA ALA A 234 9.14 -16.58 -0.34
C ALA A 234 8.31 -16.18 -1.55
N ILE A 235 7.02 -16.51 -1.52
CA ILE A 235 6.02 -15.89 -2.39
C ILE A 235 5.26 -14.86 -1.56
N ALA A 236 5.40 -13.58 -1.88
CA ALA A 236 4.75 -12.51 -1.13
C ALA A 236 4.50 -11.25 -1.96
N SER A 237 3.96 -10.21 -1.32
CA SER A 237 3.79 -8.89 -1.92
C SER A 237 5.14 -8.21 -2.16
N GLU A 238 5.23 -7.34 -3.15
CA GLU A 238 6.45 -6.55 -3.40
C GLU A 238 6.90 -5.73 -2.17
N LEU A 239 5.93 -5.25 -1.38
CA LEU A 239 6.20 -4.54 -0.13
C LEU A 239 7.00 -5.38 0.87
N ALA A 240 6.78 -6.70 0.91
CA ALA A 240 7.51 -7.60 1.79
C ALA A 240 8.99 -7.72 1.38
N ALA A 241 9.28 -7.71 0.08
CA ALA A 241 10.65 -7.73 -0.43
C ALA A 241 11.43 -6.49 0.06
N ASN A 242 10.83 -5.31 -0.09
CA ASN A 242 11.42 -4.04 0.39
C ASN A 242 11.60 -4.02 1.91
N MET A 243 10.58 -4.47 2.66
CA MET A 243 10.60 -4.43 4.13
C MET A 243 11.64 -5.37 4.74
N TYR A 244 11.84 -6.55 4.15
CA TYR A 244 12.76 -7.57 4.68
C TYR A 244 14.10 -7.62 3.93
N GLY A 245 14.33 -6.72 2.97
CA GLY A 245 15.56 -6.61 2.20
C GLY A 245 15.84 -7.84 1.35
N LEU A 246 14.82 -8.34 0.64
CA LEU A 246 14.90 -9.49 -0.27
C LEU A 246 14.93 -9.02 -1.72
N ASN A 247 15.62 -9.77 -2.57
CA ASN A 247 15.64 -9.58 -4.00
C ASN A 247 14.39 -10.20 -4.62
N VAL A 248 13.71 -9.47 -5.50
CA VAL A 248 12.64 -10.04 -6.32
C VAL A 248 13.29 -10.82 -7.47
N LEU A 249 13.27 -12.14 -7.38
CA LEU A 249 13.81 -13.06 -8.39
C LEU A 249 12.88 -13.17 -9.60
N LYS A 250 11.57 -13.15 -9.35
CA LYS A 250 10.57 -13.14 -10.40
C LYS A 250 9.34 -12.36 -9.94
N SER A 251 8.94 -11.38 -10.74
CA SER A 251 7.71 -10.63 -10.52
C SER A 251 6.50 -11.31 -11.15
N ARG A 252 5.35 -11.17 -10.49
CA ARG A 252 4.02 -11.53 -11.00
C ARG A 252 3.92 -13.00 -11.46
N ILE A 253 4.07 -13.92 -10.52
CA ILE A 253 4.00 -15.37 -10.77
C ILE A 253 2.62 -15.98 -10.50
N GLU A 254 1.62 -15.15 -10.18
CA GLU A 254 0.24 -15.58 -10.04
C GLU A 254 -0.34 -16.17 -11.34
N ASP A 255 -1.13 -17.22 -11.21
CA ASP A 255 -1.79 -17.92 -12.32
C ASP A 255 -2.95 -17.08 -12.91
N ASN A 256 -3.58 -16.22 -12.09
CA ASN A 256 -4.63 -15.28 -12.50
C ASN A 256 -4.17 -13.84 -12.32
N THR A 257 -3.89 -13.14 -13.43
CA THR A 257 -3.44 -11.75 -13.43
C THR A 257 -4.54 -10.74 -13.07
N ASN A 258 -5.81 -11.16 -13.08
CA ASN A 258 -6.95 -10.31 -12.73
C ASN A 258 -7.38 -10.50 -11.27
N ASN A 259 -6.46 -10.92 -10.39
CA ASN A 259 -6.75 -11.10 -8.98
C ASN A 259 -6.72 -9.74 -8.24
N CYS A 260 -7.89 -9.32 -7.76
CA CYS A 260 -8.04 -8.13 -6.94
C CYS A 260 -8.78 -8.47 -5.64
N THR A 261 -8.42 -7.76 -4.58
CA THR A 261 -9.17 -7.74 -3.31
C THR A 261 -9.75 -6.36 -3.09
N ARG A 262 -11.05 -6.30 -2.81
CA ARG A 262 -11.73 -5.10 -2.35
C ARG A 262 -11.59 -4.99 -0.83
N PHE A 263 -11.14 -3.84 -0.39
CA PHE A 263 -11.03 -3.47 1.02
C PHE A 263 -11.98 -2.32 1.33
N LEU A 264 -12.56 -2.33 2.52
CA LEU A 264 -13.33 -1.23 3.08
C LEU A 264 -12.48 -0.48 4.11
N VAL A 265 -12.71 0.83 4.15
CA VAL A 265 -12.10 1.80 5.08
C VAL A 265 -13.18 2.42 5.94
#